data_AF-K2ARP2-F1
#
_entry.id   AF-K2ARP2-F1
#
_cell.length_a   1.000
_cell.length_b   1.000
_cell.length_c   1.000
_cell.angle_alpha   90.00
_cell.angle_beta   90.00
_cell.angle_gamma   90.00
#
_symmetry.space_group_name_H-M   'P 1'
#
loop_
_entity.id
_entity.type
_entity.pdbx_description
1 polymer ?
#
loop_
_entity_poly.entity_id
_entity_poly.type
_entity_poly.pdbx_seq_one_letter_code
_entity_poly.pdbx_strand_id
1 'polypeptide(L)'
;TAWIVCLVFLYTIMCAYTIGMTEIISGFLEKNLLHVPSSCLSILSVITVSLPIYFGMAYIAVFNRFIVIGMFTAFFALTFFITPHIKISNLLAAPIHLPTMALPIVFTSFGFLIIIPSLRGYLDDNIKHLKISIIVGSFIPLIIYMLWVTVVMGAIPALGKNSLETILAQSEPVKNMVNMLISHTGNTQISFFIQIFILFAIASSFIGTSLGLYDFLADGLNISKNPTGKIKLLASTFIPPLIIALTQNHLFITALGFAGLMSTILFGLYPVMLAWSGRYMYKLNTHYRVSANRSVFLLIVIFSFAVIGIEFLSLKVNFLQ
;
A
#
# COMPACT_ATOMS: atom_id res chain seq x y z
N THR A 1 16.32 -19.31 0.04
CA THR A 1 16.24 -18.43 -1.15
C THR A 1 14.94 -17.64 -1.18
N ALA A 2 13.73 -18.23 -1.15
CA ALA A 2 12.47 -17.44 -1.12
C ALA A 2 12.22 -16.65 0.18
N TRP A 3 12.54 -17.24 1.34
CA TRP A 3 12.37 -16.59 2.65
C TRP A 3 13.13 -15.26 2.76
N ILE A 4 14.36 -15.21 2.26
CA ILE A 4 15.20 -13.99 2.25
C ILE A 4 14.57 -12.92 1.36
N VAL A 5 14.04 -13.29 0.19
CA VAL A 5 13.39 -12.33 -0.72
C VAL A 5 12.15 -11.71 -0.07
N CYS A 6 11.30 -12.53 0.57
CA CYS A 6 10.15 -12.02 1.33
C CYS A 6 10.58 -11.11 2.47
N LEU A 7 11.65 -11.47 3.19
CA LEU A 7 12.18 -10.67 4.31
C LEU A 7 12.70 -9.31 3.83
N VAL A 8 13.50 -9.29 2.77
CA VAL A 8 14.02 -8.05 2.18
C VAL A 8 12.87 -7.17 1.72
N PHE A 9 11.91 -7.73 0.98
CA PHE A 9 10.70 -7.02 0.55
C PHE A 9 9.93 -6.39 1.71
N LEU A 10 9.67 -7.16 2.76
CA LEU A 10 8.99 -6.71 3.97
C LEU A 10 9.73 -5.57 4.66
N TYR A 11 11.04 -5.72 4.86
CA TYR A 11 11.84 -4.65 5.47
C TYR A 11 11.90 -3.39 4.61
N THR A 12 11.99 -3.52 3.28
CA THR A 12 11.96 -2.37 2.37
C THR A 12 10.65 -1.59 2.51
N ILE A 13 9.50 -2.27 2.56
CA ILE A 13 8.20 -1.61 2.76
C ILE A 13 8.10 -0.99 4.16
N MET A 14 8.60 -1.67 5.19
CA MET A 14 8.62 -1.13 6.56
C MET A 14 9.45 0.16 6.65
N CYS A 15 10.60 0.22 5.96
CA CYS A 15 11.39 1.44 5.85
C CYS A 15 10.58 2.56 5.17
N ALA A 16 9.93 2.24 4.04
CA ALA A 16 9.12 3.21 3.33
C ALA A 16 8.00 3.76 4.22
N TYR A 17 7.22 2.91 4.90
CA TYR A 17 6.17 3.40 5.78
C TYR A 17 6.68 4.19 6.98
N THR A 18 7.82 3.82 7.56
CA THR A 18 8.41 4.60 8.67
C THR A 18 8.77 6.01 8.20
N ILE A 19 9.46 6.14 7.05
CA ILE A 19 9.84 7.45 6.49
C ILE A 19 8.60 8.26 6.09
N GLY A 20 7.67 7.64 5.34
CA GLY A 20 6.48 8.34 4.84
C GLY A 20 5.55 8.82 5.97
N MET A 21 5.43 8.05 7.05
CA MET A 21 4.65 8.47 8.23
C MET A 21 5.33 9.66 8.93
N THR A 22 6.66 9.62 9.08
CA THR A 22 7.46 10.73 9.65
C THR A 22 7.32 12.02 8.86
N GLU A 23 7.43 11.97 7.52
CA GLU A 23 7.32 13.15 6.65
C GLU A 23 5.92 13.81 6.72
N ILE A 24 4.87 13.01 6.84
CA ILE A 24 3.50 13.54 6.95
C ILE A 24 3.29 14.20 8.30
N ILE A 25 3.75 13.58 9.39
CA ILE A 25 3.65 14.18 10.72
C ILE A 25 4.48 15.47 10.80
N SER A 26 5.71 15.47 10.25
CA SER A 26 6.54 16.67 10.23
C SER A 26 5.87 17.79 9.44
N GLY A 27 5.33 17.49 8.25
CA GLY A 27 4.61 18.47 7.44
C GLY A 27 3.34 19.02 8.11
N PHE A 28 2.69 18.25 9.00
CA PHE A 28 1.57 18.72 9.81
C PHE A 28 2.02 19.62 10.97
N LEU A 29 3.13 19.27 11.64
CA LEU A 29 3.67 20.03 12.77
C LEU A 29 4.30 21.36 12.33
N GLU A 30 5.04 21.36 11.21
CA GLU A 30 5.67 22.56 10.64
C GLU A 30 4.63 23.61 10.25
N LYS A 31 3.47 23.18 9.70
CA LYS A 31 2.33 24.07 9.44
C LYS A 31 1.79 24.74 10.72
N ASN A 32 1.97 24.11 11.87
CA ASN A 32 1.58 24.63 13.19
C ASN A 32 2.76 25.28 13.94
N LEU A 33 3.85 25.63 13.24
CA LEU A 33 5.07 26.26 13.78
C LEU A 33 5.83 25.40 14.81
N LEU A 34 5.52 24.11 14.92
CA LEU A 34 6.21 23.16 15.79
C LEU A 34 7.30 22.44 15.01
N HIS A 35 8.57 22.73 15.31
CA HIS A 35 9.71 22.06 14.70
C HIS A 35 10.17 20.93 15.60
N VAL A 36 9.87 19.69 15.20
CA VAL A 36 10.30 18.48 15.91
C VAL A 36 11.30 17.73 15.03
N PRO A 37 12.45 17.29 15.58
CA PRO A 37 13.43 16.52 14.81
C PRO A 37 12.81 15.26 14.19
N SER A 38 13.12 14.97 12.93
CA SER A 38 12.58 13.79 12.22
C SER A 38 12.88 12.47 12.93
N SER A 39 13.99 12.39 13.67
CA SER A 39 14.34 11.22 14.47
C SER A 39 13.33 10.93 15.58
N CYS A 40 12.86 11.97 16.28
CA CYS A 40 11.83 11.85 17.31
C CYS A 40 10.50 11.39 16.71
N LEU A 41 10.14 11.93 15.54
CA LEU A 41 8.92 11.57 14.83
C LEU A 41 8.95 10.12 14.29
N SER A 42 10.09 9.65 13.79
CA SER A 42 10.28 8.24 13.38
C SER A 42 10.17 7.26 14.56
N ILE A 43 10.67 7.65 15.74
CA ILE A 43 10.49 6.85 16.96
C ILE A 43 9.01 6.86 17.37
N LEU A 44 8.35 8.01 17.33
CA LEU A 44 6.93 8.14 17.65
C LEU A 44 6.05 7.29 16.74
N SER A 45 6.34 7.27 15.44
CA SER A 45 5.59 6.47 14.46
C SER A 45 5.72 4.97 14.70
N VAL A 46 6.94 4.50 15.00
CA VAL A 46 7.19 3.11 15.39
C VAL A 46 6.48 2.74 16.69
N ILE A 47 6.53 3.59 17.72
CA ILE A 47 5.86 3.32 19.00
C ILE A 47 4.34 3.22 18.80
N THR A 48 3.76 4.14 18.03
CA THR A 48 2.32 4.18 17.76
C THR A 48 1.82 2.90 17.11
N VAL A 49 2.58 2.32 16.19
CA VAL A 49 2.20 1.09 15.46
C VAL A 49 2.55 -0.18 16.22
N SER A 50 3.68 -0.21 16.94
CA SER A 50 4.12 -1.39 17.68
C SER A 50 3.28 -1.69 18.92
N LEU A 51 2.69 -0.66 19.54
CA LEU A 51 1.94 -0.78 20.80
C LEU A 51 0.67 -1.64 20.65
N PRO A 52 -0.23 -1.41 19.66
CA PRO A 52 -1.35 -2.32 19.39
C PRO A 52 -0.90 -3.76 19.10
N ILE A 53 0.24 -3.95 18.42
CA ILE A 53 0.76 -5.28 18.06
C ILE A 53 1.21 -6.06 19.30
N TYR A 54 1.82 -5.37 20.27
CA TYR A 54 2.22 -5.98 21.54
C TYR A 54 1.02 -6.56 22.32
N PHE A 55 -0.05 -5.76 22.45
CA PHE A 55 -1.26 -6.14 23.17
C PHE A 55 -2.12 -7.18 22.42
N GLY A 56 -1.89 -7.35 21.12
CA GLY A 56 -2.39 -8.46 20.32
C GLY A 56 -3.58 -8.10 19.42
N MET A 57 -4.10 -9.12 18.71
CA MET A 57 -5.02 -8.95 17.58
C MET A 57 -6.28 -8.15 17.89
N ALA A 58 -6.84 -8.26 19.09
CA ALA A 58 -8.03 -7.50 19.48
C ALA A 58 -7.77 -5.98 19.47
N TYR A 59 -6.61 -5.54 20.00
CA TYR A 59 -6.22 -4.14 20.03
C TYR A 59 -5.85 -3.64 18.63
N ILE A 60 -5.16 -4.47 17.84
CA ILE A 60 -4.90 -4.17 16.43
C ILE A 60 -6.21 -3.93 15.68
N ALA A 61 -7.21 -4.80 15.86
CA ALA A 61 -8.49 -4.68 15.18
C ALA A 61 -9.23 -3.39 15.56
N VAL A 62 -9.27 -3.03 16.85
CA VAL A 62 -9.90 -1.79 17.31
C VAL A 62 -9.17 -0.55 16.79
N PHE A 63 -7.83 -0.55 16.89
CA PHE A 63 -7.01 0.58 16.47
C PHE A 63 -7.07 0.78 14.95
N ASN A 64 -6.94 -0.29 14.16
CA ASN A 64 -7.06 -0.22 12.71
C ASN A 64 -8.49 0.17 12.29
N ARG A 65 -9.53 -0.28 13.00
CA ARG A 65 -10.92 0.14 12.73
C ARG A 65 -11.08 1.65 12.91
N PHE A 66 -10.51 2.24 13.96
CA PHE A 66 -10.52 3.69 14.17
C PHE A 66 -9.84 4.43 13.00
N ILE A 67 -8.64 3.98 12.61
CA ILE A 67 -7.89 4.57 11.49
C ILE A 67 -8.68 4.49 10.17
N VAL A 68 -9.26 3.32 9.87
CA VAL A 68 -10.04 3.11 8.64
C VAL A 68 -11.30 3.98 8.60
N ILE A 69 -11.99 4.15 9.73
CA ILE A 69 -13.14 5.08 9.82
C ILE A 69 -12.69 6.52 9.57
N GLY A 70 -11.58 6.93 10.17
CA GLY A 70 -10.99 8.26 9.93
C GLY A 70 -10.61 8.46 8.46
N MET A 71 -9.98 7.45 7.85
CA MET A 71 -9.60 7.43 6.43
C MET A 71 -10.83 7.60 5.52
N PHE A 72 -11.90 6.83 5.74
CA PHE A 72 -13.12 6.97 4.94
C PHE A 72 -13.79 8.33 5.14
N THR A 73 -13.84 8.82 6.38
CA THR A 73 -14.42 10.13 6.67
C THR A 73 -13.67 11.24 5.94
N ALA A 74 -12.34 11.21 5.99
CA ALA A 74 -11.50 12.16 5.28
C ALA A 74 -11.66 12.04 3.76
N PHE A 75 -11.74 10.82 3.22
CA PHE A 75 -11.96 10.57 1.81
C PHE A 75 -13.30 11.13 1.32
N PHE A 76 -14.40 10.82 2.00
CA PHE A 76 -15.72 11.31 1.58
C PHE A 76 -15.86 12.82 1.74
N ALA A 77 -15.30 13.40 2.80
CA ALA A 77 -15.24 14.86 2.97
C ALA A 77 -14.46 15.51 1.82
N LEU A 78 -13.29 14.95 1.49
CA LEU A 78 -12.47 15.40 0.37
C LEU A 78 -13.22 15.34 -0.96
N THR A 79 -13.84 14.20 -1.27
CA THR A 79 -14.65 14.03 -2.49
C THR A 79 -15.80 15.03 -2.53
N PHE A 80 -16.48 15.27 -1.41
CA PHE A 80 -17.56 16.25 -1.32
C PHE A 80 -17.10 17.66 -1.69
N PHE A 81 -15.92 18.10 -1.26
CA PHE A 81 -15.38 19.42 -1.62
C PHE A 81 -14.95 19.53 -3.08
N ILE A 82 -14.50 18.44 -3.71
CA ILE A 82 -14.04 18.47 -5.10
C ILE A 82 -15.22 18.32 -6.09
N THR A 83 -16.27 17.58 -5.70
CA THR A 83 -17.42 17.24 -6.57
C THR A 83 -18.05 18.45 -7.29
N PRO A 84 -18.27 19.62 -6.65
CA PRO A 84 -18.84 20.79 -7.32
C PRO A 84 -17.99 21.33 -8.48
N HIS A 85 -16.70 20.98 -8.53
CA HIS A 85 -15.75 21.43 -9.54
C HIS A 85 -15.57 20.43 -10.68
N ILE A 86 -16.31 19.31 -10.67
CA ILE A 86 -16.26 18.29 -11.72
C ILE A 86 -16.89 18.83 -13.01
N LYS A 87 -16.13 18.80 -14.10
CA LYS A 87 -16.62 19.10 -15.44
C LYS A 87 -16.74 17.81 -16.25
N ILE A 88 -17.94 17.49 -16.72
CA ILE A 88 -18.19 16.30 -17.54
C ILE A 88 -17.32 16.30 -18.82
N SER A 89 -17.03 17.48 -19.37
CA SER A 89 -16.14 17.64 -20.53
C SER A 89 -14.74 17.05 -20.28
N ASN A 90 -14.22 17.11 -19.04
CA ASN A 90 -12.91 16.56 -18.71
C ASN A 90 -12.93 15.03 -18.69
N LEU A 91 -14.05 14.43 -18.25
CA LEU A 91 -14.23 12.97 -18.23
C LEU A 91 -14.34 12.38 -19.64
N LEU A 92 -15.00 13.11 -20.55
CA LEU A 92 -15.18 12.69 -21.95
C LEU A 92 -13.94 12.95 -22.82
N ALA A 93 -13.01 13.80 -22.37
CA ALA A 93 -11.77 14.10 -23.09
C ALA A 93 -10.67 13.03 -22.90
N ALA A 94 -10.93 11.97 -22.14
CA ALA A 94 -9.96 10.92 -21.88
C ALA A 94 -9.66 10.10 -23.16
N PRO A 95 -8.37 9.78 -23.44
CA PRO A 95 -8.01 8.95 -24.59
C PRO A 95 -8.61 7.54 -24.47
N ILE A 96 -9.05 6.98 -25.60
CA ILE A 96 -9.76 5.68 -25.68
C ILE A 96 -8.80 4.49 -25.45
N HIS A 97 -7.49 4.70 -25.57
CA HIS A 97 -6.50 3.63 -25.42
C HIS A 97 -6.31 3.21 -23.96
N LEU A 98 -6.18 1.90 -23.74
CA LEU A 98 -5.88 1.36 -22.41
C LEU A 98 -4.51 1.87 -21.96
N PRO A 99 -4.40 2.55 -20.80
CA PRO A 99 -3.14 3.08 -20.30
C PRO A 99 -2.30 1.93 -19.72
N THR A 100 -1.64 1.16 -20.58
CA THR A 100 -0.84 -0.01 -20.19
C THR A 100 0.24 0.33 -19.15
N MET A 101 0.80 1.54 -19.23
CA MET A 101 1.75 2.09 -18.25
C MET A 101 1.18 2.18 -16.82
N ALA A 102 -0.14 2.23 -16.63
CA ALA A 102 -0.78 2.28 -15.32
C ALA A 102 -0.98 0.89 -14.69
N LEU A 103 -0.81 -0.19 -15.45
CA LEU A 103 -1.06 -1.56 -14.97
C LEU A 103 -0.26 -1.94 -13.71
N PRO A 104 1.05 -1.62 -13.59
CA PRO A 104 1.80 -1.92 -12.37
C PRO A 104 1.28 -1.18 -11.14
N ILE A 105 0.89 0.08 -11.29
CA ILE A 105 0.33 0.89 -10.19
C ILE A 105 -1.02 0.30 -9.75
N VAL A 106 -1.87 -0.07 -10.69
CA VAL A 106 -3.15 -0.73 -10.38
C VAL A 106 -2.89 -2.06 -9.68
N PHE A 107 -1.98 -2.90 -10.19
CA PHE A 107 -1.65 -4.19 -9.59
C PHE A 107 -1.16 -4.05 -8.15
N THR A 108 -0.19 -3.16 -7.92
CA THR A 108 0.40 -2.93 -6.60
C THR A 108 -0.58 -2.31 -5.60
N SER A 109 -1.57 -1.53 -6.07
CA SER A 109 -2.63 -0.97 -5.21
C SER A 109 -3.48 -2.03 -4.49
N PHE A 110 -3.58 -3.25 -5.05
CA PHE A 110 -4.26 -4.40 -4.43
C PHE A 110 -3.30 -5.31 -3.65
N GLY A 111 -2.17 -4.79 -3.18
CA GLY A 111 -1.08 -5.50 -2.50
C GLY A 111 -1.36 -6.01 -1.08
N PHE A 112 -2.55 -6.54 -0.77
CA PHE A 112 -2.90 -7.06 0.56
C PHE A 112 -2.53 -8.55 0.77
N LEU A 113 -1.94 -9.21 -0.22
CA LEU A 113 -1.67 -10.65 -0.20
C LEU A 113 -0.77 -11.09 0.97
N ILE A 114 0.00 -10.15 1.53
CA ILE A 114 0.91 -10.38 2.64
C ILE A 114 0.23 -10.71 3.97
N ILE A 115 -0.98 -10.21 4.18
CA ILE A 115 -1.72 -10.42 5.44
C ILE A 115 -2.61 -11.66 5.38
N ILE A 116 -2.73 -12.33 4.22
CA ILE A 116 -3.60 -13.50 4.05
C ILE A 116 -3.24 -14.65 5.01
N PRO A 117 -1.95 -15.00 5.23
CA PRO A 117 -1.60 -16.02 6.22
C PRO A 117 -2.05 -15.64 7.64
N SER A 118 -1.82 -14.39 8.05
CA SER A 118 -2.27 -13.88 9.35
C SER A 118 -3.81 -13.88 9.47
N LEU A 119 -4.51 -13.49 8.40
CA LEU A 119 -5.98 -13.49 8.34
C LEU A 119 -6.55 -14.90 8.42
N ARG A 120 -5.87 -15.87 7.80
CA ARG A 120 -6.25 -17.29 7.85
C ARG A 120 -6.19 -17.82 9.29
N GLY A 121 -5.10 -17.52 10.02
CA GLY A 121 -5.00 -17.84 11.44
C GLY A 121 -6.04 -17.11 12.30
N TYR A 122 -6.36 -15.86 11.97
CA TYR A 122 -7.39 -15.08 12.68
C TYR A 122 -8.82 -15.61 12.51
N LEU A 123 -9.13 -16.19 11.34
CA LEU A 123 -10.46 -16.72 11.03
C LEU A 123 -10.60 -18.22 11.33
N ASP A 124 -9.67 -18.79 12.10
CA ASP A 124 -9.64 -20.22 12.45
C ASP A 124 -9.82 -21.14 11.23
N ASP A 125 -9.14 -20.83 10.12
CA ASP A 125 -9.24 -21.59 8.86
C ASP A 125 -10.65 -21.69 8.26
N ASN A 126 -11.59 -20.82 8.66
CA ASN A 126 -12.93 -20.78 8.08
C ASN A 126 -12.90 -20.26 6.62
N ILE A 127 -12.87 -21.20 5.67
CA ILE A 127 -12.77 -20.95 4.23
C ILE A 127 -13.88 -20.00 3.73
N LYS A 128 -15.11 -20.14 4.26
CA LYS A 128 -16.25 -19.32 3.83
C LYS A 128 -16.03 -17.87 4.21
N HIS A 129 -15.67 -17.61 5.47
CA HIS A 129 -15.39 -16.26 5.94
C HIS A 129 -14.15 -15.67 5.27
N LEU A 130 -13.09 -16.47 5.07
CA LEU A 130 -11.88 -16.02 4.39
C LEU A 130 -12.16 -15.56 2.95
N LYS A 131 -12.98 -16.32 2.19
CA LYS A 131 -13.41 -15.93 0.83
C LYS A 131 -14.18 -14.63 0.83
N ILE A 132 -15.15 -14.47 1.73
CA ILE A 132 -15.95 -13.25 1.83
C ILE A 132 -15.04 -12.07 2.17
N SER A 133 -14.14 -12.22 3.14
CA SER A 133 -13.19 -11.17 3.53
C SER A 133 -12.28 -10.75 2.36
N ILE A 134 -11.79 -11.69 1.56
CA ILE A 134 -10.95 -11.37 0.39
C ILE A 134 -11.78 -10.68 -0.70
N ILE A 135 -12.96 -11.20 -1.06
CA ILE A 135 -13.77 -10.67 -2.16
C ILE A 135 -14.32 -9.28 -1.81
N VAL A 136 -14.99 -9.16 -0.67
CA VAL A 136 -15.56 -7.89 -0.20
C VAL A 136 -14.43 -6.90 0.10
N GLY A 137 -13.36 -7.36 0.74
CA GLY A 137 -12.17 -6.57 1.01
C GLY A 137 -11.46 -6.05 -0.24
N SER A 138 -11.58 -6.74 -1.38
CA SER A 138 -11.06 -6.26 -2.67
C SER A 138 -12.03 -5.31 -3.38
N PHE A 139 -13.33 -5.53 -3.24
CA PHE A 139 -14.35 -4.74 -3.92
C PHE A 139 -14.46 -3.32 -3.34
N ILE A 140 -14.24 -3.16 -2.03
CA ILE A 140 -14.29 -1.85 -1.36
C ILE A 140 -13.20 -0.90 -1.94
N PRO A 141 -11.89 -1.25 -1.94
CA PRO A 141 -10.86 -0.44 -2.58
C PRO A 141 -11.14 -0.15 -4.05
N LEU A 142 -11.65 -1.12 -4.81
CA LEU A 142 -11.98 -0.93 -6.22
C LEU A 142 -12.98 0.23 -6.41
N ILE A 143 -14.08 0.26 -5.64
CA ILE A 143 -15.06 1.35 -5.69
C ILE A 143 -14.40 2.68 -5.31
N ILE A 144 -13.62 2.71 -4.24
CA ILE A 144 -12.97 3.93 -3.75
C ILE A 144 -11.97 4.47 -4.77
N TYR A 145 -11.19 3.61 -5.41
CA TYR A 145 -10.27 4.01 -6.48
C TYR A 145 -11.01 4.55 -7.69
N MET A 146 -12.10 3.90 -8.12
CA MET A 146 -12.93 4.43 -9.22
C MET A 146 -13.49 5.81 -8.88
N LEU A 147 -14.06 5.99 -7.68
CA LEU A 147 -14.58 7.29 -7.22
C LEU A 147 -13.48 8.35 -7.22
N TRP A 148 -12.31 8.03 -6.66
CA TRP A 148 -11.19 8.96 -6.60
C TRP A 148 -10.72 9.40 -7.99
N VAL A 149 -10.51 8.44 -8.90
CA VAL A 149 -10.06 8.71 -10.27
C VAL A 149 -11.09 9.55 -11.02
N THR A 150 -12.38 9.25 -10.90
CA THR A 150 -13.45 10.05 -11.51
C THR A 150 -13.46 11.48 -10.96
N VAL A 151 -13.32 11.66 -9.66
CA VAL A 151 -13.33 12.99 -9.02
C VAL A 151 -12.13 13.82 -9.48
N VAL A 152 -10.93 13.25 -9.49
CA VAL A 152 -9.70 13.95 -9.91
C VAL A 152 -9.71 14.26 -11.40
N MET A 153 -10.03 13.29 -12.27
CA MET A 153 -10.12 13.51 -13.73
C MET A 153 -11.28 14.44 -14.10
N GLY A 154 -12.32 14.50 -13.28
CA GLY A 154 -13.43 15.43 -13.46
C GLY A 154 -13.03 16.86 -13.12
N ALA A 155 -12.25 17.06 -12.05
CA ALA A 155 -11.83 18.38 -11.58
C ALA A 155 -10.64 18.95 -12.37
N ILE A 156 -9.68 18.11 -12.75
CA ILE A 156 -8.46 18.51 -13.47
C ILE A 156 -8.50 17.97 -14.90
N PRO A 157 -8.33 18.83 -15.94
CA PRO A 157 -8.24 18.36 -17.32
C PRO A 157 -7.10 17.37 -17.53
N ALA A 158 -7.31 16.36 -18.40
CA ALA A 158 -6.27 15.39 -18.72
C ALA A 158 -5.10 16.00 -19.50
N LEU A 159 -5.40 16.91 -20.43
CA LEU A 159 -4.45 17.54 -21.37
C LEU A 159 -4.51 19.08 -21.29
N GLY A 160 -3.42 19.75 -21.66
CA GLY A 160 -3.34 21.21 -21.75
C GLY A 160 -2.58 21.88 -20.61
N LYS A 161 -2.71 23.21 -20.46
CA LYS A 161 -2.03 23.98 -19.42
C LYS A 161 -2.71 23.72 -18.07
N ASN A 162 -1.93 23.37 -17.04
CA ASN A 162 -2.41 22.94 -15.72
C ASN A 162 -3.29 21.68 -15.78
N SER A 163 -2.74 20.62 -16.37
CA SER A 163 -3.41 19.33 -16.57
C SER A 163 -2.70 18.18 -15.86
N LEU A 164 -3.33 17.00 -15.82
CA LEU A 164 -2.73 15.78 -15.29
C LEU A 164 -1.41 15.42 -16.00
N GLU A 165 -1.30 15.69 -17.30
CA GLU A 165 -0.04 15.53 -18.06
C GLU A 165 1.08 16.41 -17.51
N THR A 166 0.78 17.68 -17.20
CA THR A 166 1.78 18.58 -16.61
C THR A 166 2.19 18.18 -15.20
N ILE A 167 1.28 17.58 -14.43
CA ILE A 167 1.60 17.02 -13.10
C ILE A 167 2.54 15.82 -13.23
N LEU A 168 2.31 14.95 -14.21
CA LEU A 168 3.13 13.77 -14.45
C LEU A 168 4.58 14.13 -14.81
N ALA A 169 4.78 15.25 -15.52
CA ALA A 169 6.09 15.75 -15.90
C ALA A 169 6.87 16.46 -14.77
N GLN A 170 6.22 16.71 -13.63
CA GLN A 170 6.83 17.41 -12.49
C GLN A 170 7.37 16.43 -11.43
N SER A 171 8.37 16.87 -10.67
CA SER A 171 8.82 16.17 -9.47
C SER A 171 7.72 16.20 -8.40
N GLU A 172 7.49 15.08 -7.70
CA GLU A 172 6.42 14.91 -6.69
C GLU A 172 4.96 15.03 -7.22
N PRO A 173 4.51 14.12 -8.12
CA PRO A 173 3.19 14.21 -8.77
C PRO A 173 2.01 14.32 -7.79
N VAL A 174 2.06 13.62 -6.65
CA VAL A 174 0.98 13.66 -5.65
C VAL A 174 0.84 15.05 -5.06
N LYS A 175 1.94 15.69 -4.66
CA LYS A 175 1.92 17.04 -4.07
C LYS A 175 1.44 18.08 -5.07
N ASN A 176 1.88 17.99 -6.32
CA ASN A 176 1.45 18.90 -7.37
C ASN A 176 -0.03 18.72 -7.73
N MET A 177 -0.53 17.49 -7.73
CA MET A 177 -1.96 17.22 -7.85
C MET A 177 -2.76 17.89 -6.72
N VAL A 178 -2.30 17.80 -5.47
CA VAL A 178 -2.95 18.50 -4.34
C VAL A 178 -2.95 20.01 -4.57
N ASN A 179 -1.82 20.59 -4.93
CA ASN A 179 -1.70 22.03 -5.17
C ASN A 179 -2.61 22.49 -6.32
N MET A 180 -2.74 21.67 -7.36
CA MET A 180 -3.63 21.95 -8.49
C MET A 180 -5.09 21.84 -8.09
N LEU A 181 -5.48 20.84 -7.30
CA LEU A 181 -6.84 20.76 -6.74
C LEU A 181 -7.16 22.01 -5.91
N ILE A 182 -6.23 22.47 -5.06
CA ILE A 182 -6.42 23.68 -4.25
C ILE A 182 -6.58 24.91 -5.13
N SER A 183 -5.74 25.09 -6.15
CA SER A 183 -5.80 26.26 -7.02
C SER A 183 -7.07 26.29 -7.89
N HIS A 184 -7.56 25.13 -8.33
CA HIS A 184 -8.79 25.03 -9.13
C HIS A 184 -10.07 25.14 -8.31
N THR A 185 -10.06 24.70 -7.06
CA THR A 185 -11.24 24.73 -6.18
C THR A 185 -11.33 25.99 -5.33
N GLY A 186 -10.18 26.66 -5.08
CA GLY A 186 -10.08 27.79 -4.15
C GLY A 186 -10.27 27.40 -2.68
N ASN A 187 -10.34 26.10 -2.36
CA ASN A 187 -10.67 25.61 -1.02
C ASN A 187 -9.46 25.00 -0.33
N THR A 188 -8.93 25.72 0.67
CA THR A 188 -7.77 25.29 1.46
C THR A 188 -8.05 24.06 2.34
N GLN A 189 -9.32 23.74 2.61
CA GLN A 189 -9.72 22.54 3.38
C GLN A 189 -9.35 21.24 2.65
N ILE A 190 -9.23 21.26 1.32
CA ILE A 190 -8.79 20.10 0.53
C ILE A 190 -7.40 19.64 0.96
N SER A 191 -6.49 20.58 1.25
CA SER A 191 -5.15 20.24 1.76
C SER A 191 -5.24 19.47 3.08
N PHE A 192 -6.10 19.93 3.98
CA PHE A 192 -6.29 19.33 5.30
C PHE A 192 -6.85 17.91 5.20
N PHE A 193 -7.94 17.70 4.45
CA PHE A 193 -8.54 16.38 4.30
C PHE A 193 -7.65 15.39 3.55
N ILE A 194 -6.91 15.85 2.53
CA ILE A 194 -5.91 15.00 1.85
C ILE A 194 -4.80 14.58 2.83
N GLN A 195 -4.27 15.50 3.63
CA GLN A 195 -3.22 15.17 4.59
C GLN A 195 -3.70 14.15 5.63
N ILE A 196 -4.91 14.30 6.17
CA ILE A 196 -5.51 13.32 7.08
C ILE A 196 -5.72 11.98 6.39
N PHE A 197 -6.23 11.98 5.15
CA PHE A 197 -6.44 10.76 4.38
C PHE A 197 -5.13 10.00 4.18
N ILE A 198 -4.06 10.68 3.72
CA ILE A 198 -2.75 10.04 3.49
C ILE A 198 -2.17 9.56 4.83
N LEU A 199 -2.27 10.34 5.91
CA LEU A 199 -1.80 9.94 7.24
C LEU A 199 -2.46 8.63 7.69
N PHE A 200 -3.79 8.53 7.63
CA PHE A 200 -4.51 7.33 8.03
C PHE A 200 -4.29 6.16 7.06
N ALA A 201 -4.17 6.42 5.76
CA ALA A 201 -3.87 5.39 4.77
C ALA A 201 -2.49 4.76 5.00
N ILE A 202 -1.46 5.57 5.26
CA ILE A 202 -0.12 5.09 5.60
C ILE A 202 -0.14 4.37 6.94
N ALA A 203 -0.79 4.92 7.96
CA ALA A 203 -0.89 4.28 9.27
C ALA A 203 -1.55 2.89 9.21
N SER A 204 -2.66 2.76 8.47
CA SER A 204 -3.33 1.46 8.30
C SER A 204 -2.46 0.45 7.56
N SER A 205 -1.81 0.88 6.47
CA SER A 205 -0.90 0.03 5.69
C SER A 205 0.33 -0.39 6.51
N PHE A 206 0.84 0.51 7.34
CA PHE A 206 1.96 0.26 8.23
C PHE A 206 1.62 -0.79 9.28
N ILE A 207 0.44 -0.72 9.90
CA ILE A 207 -0.04 -1.75 10.84
C ILE A 207 -0.15 -3.11 10.15
N GLY A 208 -0.80 -3.18 8.99
CA GLY A 208 -1.00 -4.43 8.26
C GLY A 208 0.33 -5.10 7.87
N THR A 209 1.29 -4.30 7.39
CA THR A 209 2.61 -4.81 6.99
C THR A 209 3.46 -5.19 8.19
N SER A 210 3.40 -4.40 9.28
CA SER A 210 4.09 -4.72 10.53
C SER A 210 3.61 -6.03 11.12
N LEU A 211 2.30 -6.29 11.10
CA LEU A 211 1.73 -7.56 11.53
C LEU A 211 2.19 -8.71 10.63
N GLY A 212 2.20 -8.51 9.30
CA GLY A 212 2.71 -9.50 8.36
C GLY A 212 4.18 -9.85 8.61
N LEU A 213 5.05 -8.86 8.84
CA LEU A 213 6.45 -9.09 9.17
C LEU A 213 6.62 -9.74 10.55
N TYR A 214 5.86 -9.31 11.54
CA TYR A 214 5.88 -9.88 12.89
C TYR A 214 5.55 -11.38 12.87
N ASP A 215 4.47 -11.78 12.19
CA ASP A 215 4.10 -13.18 12.04
C ASP A 215 5.09 -13.95 11.17
N PHE A 216 5.58 -13.35 10.08
CA PHE A 216 6.59 -13.96 9.22
C PHE A 216 7.90 -14.28 9.95
N LEU A 217 8.34 -13.38 10.84
CA LEU A 217 9.51 -13.61 11.69
C LEU A 217 9.23 -14.64 12.78
N ALA A 218 8.04 -14.65 13.37
CA ALA A 218 7.65 -15.65 14.37
C ALA A 218 7.72 -17.07 13.78
N ASP A 219 7.16 -17.24 12.58
CA ASP A 219 7.17 -18.51 11.85
C ASP A 219 8.57 -18.88 11.34
N GLY A 220 9.30 -17.90 10.77
CA GLY A 220 10.63 -18.14 10.20
C GLY A 220 11.72 -18.44 11.22
N LEU A 221 11.65 -17.80 12.40
CA LEU A 221 12.63 -17.96 13.48
C LEU A 221 12.16 -18.92 14.59
N ASN A 222 10.96 -19.50 14.45
CA ASN A 222 10.31 -20.34 15.47
C ASN A 222 10.26 -19.70 16.87
N ILE A 223 9.97 -18.40 16.92
CA ILE A 223 9.90 -17.66 18.19
C ILE A 223 8.47 -17.75 18.74
N SER A 224 8.33 -18.28 19.96
CA SER A 224 7.03 -18.34 20.63
C SER A 224 6.52 -16.94 21.01
N LYS A 225 5.21 -16.73 20.93
CA LYS A 225 4.55 -15.44 21.23
C LYS A 225 4.35 -15.19 22.75
N ASN A 226 5.28 -15.68 23.57
CA ASN A 226 5.36 -15.38 25.01
C ASN A 226 5.82 -13.93 25.24
N PRO A 227 5.64 -13.31 26.42
CA PRO A 227 5.97 -11.88 26.63
C PRO A 227 7.38 -11.48 26.17
N THR A 228 8.39 -12.31 26.48
CA THR A 228 9.78 -12.10 26.04
C THR A 228 9.96 -12.30 24.53
N GLY A 229 9.28 -13.30 23.96
CA GLY A 229 9.29 -13.55 22.51
C GLY A 229 8.59 -12.45 21.71
N LYS A 230 7.49 -11.88 22.23
CA LYS A 230 6.81 -10.73 21.64
C LYS A 230 7.73 -9.51 21.55
N ILE A 231 8.47 -9.21 22.63
CA ILE A 231 9.42 -8.09 22.65
C ILE A 231 10.54 -8.33 21.64
N LYS A 232 11.10 -9.54 21.58
CA LYS A 232 12.13 -9.90 20.58
C LYS A 232 11.61 -9.74 19.16
N LEU A 233 10.40 -10.23 18.87
CA LEU A 233 9.78 -10.11 17.55
C LEU A 233 9.50 -8.67 17.16
N LEU A 234 8.99 -7.85 18.08
CA LEU A 234 8.79 -6.41 17.85
C LEU A 234 10.12 -5.71 17.60
N ALA A 235 11.14 -5.99 18.40
CA ALA A 235 12.49 -5.45 18.21
C ALA A 235 13.03 -5.81 16.81
N SER A 236 12.95 -7.08 16.41
CA SER A 236 13.37 -7.51 15.06
C SER A 236 12.52 -6.90 13.94
N THR A 237 11.22 -6.67 14.18
CA THR A 237 10.31 -6.09 13.18
C THR A 237 10.60 -4.61 12.92
N PHE A 238 10.86 -3.83 13.97
CA PHE A 238 10.90 -2.37 13.90
C PHE A 238 12.29 -1.74 13.98
N ILE A 239 13.25 -2.36 14.69
CA ILE A 239 14.59 -1.77 14.86
C ILE A 239 15.35 -1.67 13.52
N PRO A 240 15.42 -2.72 12.68
CA PRO A 240 16.18 -2.61 11.42
C PRO A 240 15.61 -1.53 10.49
N PRO A 241 14.28 -1.45 10.25
CA PRO A 241 13.71 -0.36 9.46
C PRO A 241 13.92 1.02 10.07
N LEU A 242 13.83 1.13 11.40
CA LEU A 242 14.03 2.41 12.09
C LEU A 242 15.45 2.93 11.93
N ILE A 243 16.47 2.07 12.05
CA ILE A 243 17.88 2.47 11.85
C ILE A 243 18.08 3.00 10.42
N ILE A 244 17.51 2.32 9.43
CA ILE A 244 17.59 2.76 8.02
C ILE A 244 16.86 4.09 7.84
N ALA A 245 15.66 4.24 8.40
CA ALA A 245 14.90 5.48 8.33
C ALA A 245 15.63 6.66 9.01
N LEU A 246 16.38 6.42 10.09
CA LEU A 246 17.16 7.44 10.79
C LEU A 246 18.44 7.83 10.06
N THR A 247 19.02 6.95 9.25
CA THR A 247 20.30 7.17 8.56
C THR A 247 20.13 7.67 7.12
N GLN A 248 19.00 7.36 6.48
CA GLN A 248 18.77 7.62 5.06
C GLN A 248 17.36 8.19 4.81
N ASN A 249 17.16 9.47 5.14
CA ASN A 249 15.87 10.15 4.99
C ASN A 249 15.34 10.21 3.53
N HIS A 250 16.20 10.09 2.51
CA HIS A 250 15.80 10.26 1.11
C HIS A 250 15.52 8.97 0.33
N LEU A 251 15.47 7.79 0.98
CA LEU A 251 15.29 6.52 0.27
C LEU A 251 13.83 6.09 0.05
N PHE A 252 12.83 6.88 0.48
CA PHE A 252 11.42 6.48 0.43
C PHE A 252 10.96 6.03 -0.98
N ILE A 253 11.17 6.86 -2.00
CA ILE A 253 10.70 6.58 -3.37
C ILE A 253 11.46 5.41 -4.00
N THR A 254 12.78 5.35 -3.81
CA THR A 254 13.62 4.27 -4.35
C THR A 254 13.27 2.92 -3.72
N ALA A 255 13.05 2.91 -2.39
CA ALA A 255 12.61 1.73 -1.66
C ALA A 255 11.21 1.28 -2.13
N LEU A 256 10.28 2.21 -2.30
CA LEU A 256 8.92 1.90 -2.75
C LEU A 256 8.90 1.34 -4.19
N GLY A 257 9.70 1.91 -5.10
CA GLY A 257 9.82 1.40 -6.47
C GLY A 257 10.40 -0.02 -6.55
N PHE A 258 11.43 -0.30 -5.75
CA PHE A 258 11.99 -1.65 -5.67
C PHE A 258 11.02 -2.65 -5.02
N ALA A 259 10.28 -2.21 -3.99
CA ALA A 259 9.24 -3.02 -3.37
C ALA A 259 8.10 -3.35 -4.35
N GLY A 260 7.69 -2.41 -5.22
CA GLY A 260 6.70 -2.64 -6.27
C GLY A 260 7.04 -3.84 -7.16
N LEU A 261 8.26 -3.85 -7.71
CA LEU A 261 8.76 -4.96 -8.53
C LEU A 261 8.77 -6.30 -7.76
N MET A 262 9.29 -6.27 -6.53
CA MET A 262 9.37 -7.47 -5.70
C MET A 262 7.98 -8.01 -5.34
N SER A 263 7.01 -7.12 -5.09
CA SER A 263 5.60 -7.45 -4.86
C SER A 263 5.02 -8.20 -6.06
N THR A 264 5.22 -7.71 -7.28
CA THR A 264 4.72 -8.39 -8.50
C THR A 264 5.27 -9.81 -8.64
N ILE A 265 6.54 -10.03 -8.33
CA ILE A 265 7.16 -11.36 -8.37
C ILE A 265 6.61 -12.26 -7.24
N LEU A 266 6.62 -11.76 -6.01
CA LEU A 266 6.24 -12.53 -4.82
C LEU A 266 4.75 -12.84 -4.74
N PHE A 267 3.91 -11.99 -5.31
CA PHE A 267 2.46 -12.09 -5.18
C PHE A 267 1.76 -12.44 -6.49
N GLY A 268 2.32 -12.05 -7.63
CA GLY A 268 1.82 -12.45 -8.94
C GLY A 268 2.28 -13.85 -9.34
N LEU A 269 3.60 -14.06 -9.38
CA LEU A 269 4.17 -15.31 -9.90
C LEU A 269 4.22 -16.42 -8.85
N TYR A 270 4.77 -16.13 -7.66
CA TYR A 270 5.09 -17.18 -6.69
C TYR A 270 3.87 -18.00 -6.23
N PRO A 271 2.70 -17.42 -5.88
CA PRO A 271 1.55 -18.21 -5.43
C PRO A 271 1.00 -19.12 -6.54
N VAL A 272 1.07 -18.67 -7.79
CA VAL A 272 0.64 -19.46 -8.95
C VAL A 272 1.59 -20.62 -9.20
N MET A 273 2.89 -20.38 -9.11
CA MET A 273 3.91 -21.43 -9.22
C MET A 273 3.76 -22.48 -8.12
N LEU A 274 3.52 -22.07 -6.87
CA LEU A 274 3.26 -22.97 -5.75
C LEU A 274 1.99 -23.80 -5.98
N ALA A 275 0.88 -23.16 -6.39
CA ALA A 275 -0.36 -23.85 -6.68
C ALA A 275 -0.24 -24.83 -7.85
N TRP A 276 0.49 -24.45 -8.91
CA TRP A 276 0.77 -25.31 -10.05
C TRP A 276 1.61 -26.53 -9.66
N SER A 277 2.73 -26.28 -8.97
CA SER A 277 3.66 -27.31 -8.52
C SER A 277 2.97 -28.31 -7.57
N GLY A 278 2.28 -27.80 -6.55
CA GLY A 278 1.53 -28.63 -5.60
C GLY A 278 0.44 -29.46 -6.28
N ARG A 279 -0.26 -28.90 -7.27
CA ARG A 279 -1.38 -29.58 -7.95
C ARG A 279 -0.94 -30.60 -8.99
N TYR A 280 0.04 -30.28 -9.83
CA TYR A 280 0.37 -31.07 -11.03
C TYR A 280 1.66 -31.86 -10.91
N MET A 281 2.65 -31.38 -10.15
CA MET A 281 3.93 -32.07 -9.98
C MET A 281 3.88 -32.99 -8.77
N TYR A 282 3.55 -32.44 -7.60
CA TYR A 282 3.56 -33.18 -6.33
C TYR A 282 2.22 -33.82 -5.97
N LYS A 283 1.12 -33.47 -6.67
CA LYS A 283 -0.25 -33.98 -6.43
C LYS A 283 -0.66 -33.97 -4.96
N LEU A 284 -0.35 -32.88 -4.26
CA LEU A 284 -0.64 -32.70 -2.83
C LEU A 284 -2.15 -32.80 -2.57
N ASN A 285 -2.53 -33.53 -1.52
CA ASN A 285 -3.91 -33.60 -1.06
C ASN A 285 -4.18 -32.38 -0.16
N THR A 286 -5.01 -31.45 -0.62
CA THR A 286 -5.29 -30.19 0.10
C THR A 286 -6.76 -30.13 0.51
N HIS A 287 -7.01 -29.69 1.75
CA HIS A 287 -8.38 -29.51 2.28
C HIS A 287 -9.18 -28.47 1.48
N TYR A 288 -8.49 -27.51 0.86
CA TYR A 288 -9.09 -26.51 -0.02
C TYR A 288 -8.36 -26.46 -1.37
N ARG A 289 -9.11 -26.23 -2.45
CA ARG A 289 -8.58 -26.08 -3.80
C ARG A 289 -9.33 -24.97 -4.53
N VAL A 290 -8.58 -24.02 -5.09
CA VAL A 290 -9.14 -22.97 -5.95
C VAL A 290 -9.65 -23.61 -7.25
N SER A 291 -10.81 -23.17 -7.75
CA SER A 291 -11.47 -23.67 -8.96
C SER A 291 -10.72 -23.37 -10.27
N ALA A 292 -9.55 -22.74 -10.21
CA ALA A 292 -8.71 -22.40 -11.36
C ALA A 292 -8.20 -23.65 -12.10
N ASN A 293 -8.25 -23.63 -13.42
CA ASN A 293 -7.66 -24.66 -14.29
C ASN A 293 -6.24 -24.25 -14.75
N ARG A 294 -5.60 -25.08 -15.59
CA ARG A 294 -4.25 -24.77 -16.13
C ARG A 294 -4.24 -23.46 -16.92
N SER A 295 -5.28 -23.19 -17.70
CA SER A 295 -5.38 -21.97 -18.52
C SER A 295 -5.42 -20.71 -17.66
N VAL A 296 -6.16 -20.72 -16.55
CA VAL A 296 -6.21 -19.60 -15.60
C VAL A 296 -4.84 -19.34 -14.98
N PHE A 297 -4.10 -20.39 -14.58
CA PHE A 297 -2.74 -20.20 -14.05
C PHE A 297 -1.78 -19.62 -15.11
N LEU A 298 -1.84 -20.11 -16.35
CA LEU A 298 -1.03 -19.56 -17.44
C LEU A 298 -1.37 -18.09 -17.71
N LEU A 299 -2.65 -17.73 -17.69
CA LEU A 299 -3.10 -16.35 -17.86
C LEU A 299 -2.54 -15.44 -16.77
N ILE A 300 -2.56 -15.86 -15.50
CA ILE A 300 -2.00 -15.06 -14.41
C ILE A 300 -0.48 -14.92 -14.57
N VAL A 301 0.22 -15.98 -14.96
CA VAL A 301 1.67 -15.92 -15.21
C VAL A 301 2.00 -14.94 -16.35
N ILE A 302 1.29 -15.01 -17.48
CA ILE A 302 1.47 -14.09 -18.61
C ILE A 302 1.19 -12.65 -18.17
N PHE A 303 0.10 -12.44 -17.42
CA PHE A 303 -0.24 -11.12 -16.89
C PHE A 303 0.84 -10.58 -15.94
N SER A 304 1.35 -11.39 -15.01
CA SER A 304 2.44 -10.98 -14.12
C SER A 304 3.71 -10.65 -14.89
N PHE A 305 4.07 -11.41 -15.92
CA PHE A 305 5.21 -11.07 -16.79
C PHE A 305 5.00 -9.77 -17.56
N ALA A 306 3.78 -9.51 -18.04
CA ALA A 306 3.46 -8.25 -18.70
C ALA A 306 3.61 -7.05 -17.73
N VAL A 307 3.11 -7.18 -16.50
CA VAL A 307 3.26 -6.15 -15.46
C VAL A 307 4.75 -5.90 -15.16
N ILE A 308 5.52 -6.96 -14.94
CA ILE A 308 6.98 -6.87 -14.69
C ILE A 308 7.69 -6.15 -15.85
N GLY A 309 7.37 -6.53 -17.11
CA GLY A 309 7.95 -5.90 -18.29
C GLY A 309 7.67 -4.40 -18.38
N ILE A 310 6.45 -3.98 -18.07
CA ILE A 310 6.05 -2.56 -18.03
C ILE A 310 6.75 -1.83 -16.88
N GLU A 311 6.86 -2.46 -15.72
CA GLU A 311 7.51 -1.88 -14.54
C GLU A 311 9.01 -1.66 -14.77
N PHE A 312 9.69 -2.59 -15.45
CA PHE A 312 11.07 -2.39 -15.91
C PHE A 312 11.22 -1.23 -16.90
N LEU A 313 10.29 -1.10 -17.86
CA LEU A 313 10.28 0.02 -18.79
C LEU A 313 10.09 1.35 -18.06
N SER A 314 9.17 1.41 -17.10
CA SER A 314 8.91 2.60 -16.28
C SER A 314 10.10 2.99 -15.41
N LEU A 315 10.78 2.03 -14.78
CA LEU A 315 11.96 2.30 -13.95
C LEU A 315 13.13 2.81 -14.78
N LYS A 316 13.33 2.26 -15.98
CA LYS A 316 14.39 2.72 -16.89
C LYS A 316 14.19 4.17 -17.32
N VAL A 317 12.95 4.63 -17.45
CA VAL A 317 12.63 6.04 -17.75
C VAL A 317 12.95 6.96 -16.55
N ASN A 318 12.62 6.54 -15.33
CA ASN A 318 12.84 7.35 -14.12
C ASN A 318 14.30 7.44 -13.65
N PHE A 319 15.14 6.43 -13.94
CA PHE A 319 16.56 6.45 -13.57
C PHE A 319 17.46 7.18 -14.58
N LEU A 320 16.93 7.55 -15.75
CA LEU A 320 17.65 8.29 -16.81
C LEU A 320 17.28 9.78 -16.87
N GLN A 321 16.48 10.27 -15.91
CA GLN A 321 16.19 11.69 -15.66
C GLN A 321 16.84 12.13 -14.35
#